data_AF-A0A7R6P346-F1
#
_entry.id   AF-A0A7R6P346-F1
#
_cell.length_a   1.000
_cell.length_b   1.000
_cell.length_c   1.000
_cell.angle_alpha   90.00
_cell.angle_beta   90.00
_cell.angle_gamma   90.00
#
_symmetry.space_group_name_H-M   'P 1'
#
loop_
_entity.id
_entity.type
_entity.pdbx_description
1 polymer ?
#
loop_
_entity_poly.entity_id
_entity_poly.type
_entity_poly.pdbx_seq_one_letter_code
_entity_poly.pdbx_strand_id
1 'polypeptide(L)'
;MKRFLVSICSLFFLLGTGSKAVGADGGKDIVDKRDAQGRTADEEARRQATREAIRRAVRGGQVAPKTVHEKTYQSIHHEQLGQYIGSWVKLETYFGRKVEGTLRRVKGNTIYVDEHVAQGSASYPINKTKISGLKVLK
;
A
#
# COMPACT_ATOMS: atom_id res chain seq x y z
N MET A 1 17.05 14.94 -17.20
CA MET A 1 17.14 13.56 -17.70
C MET A 1 17.51 12.63 -16.56
N LYS A 2 16.59 11.81 -16.05
CA LYS A 2 16.83 10.85 -14.96
C LYS A 2 16.19 9.51 -15.36
N ARG A 3 17.05 8.52 -15.66
CA ARG A 3 16.68 7.15 -15.97
C ARG A 3 16.73 6.37 -14.65
N PHE A 4 15.62 5.79 -14.22
CA PHE A 4 15.60 4.84 -13.12
C PHE A 4 15.53 3.41 -13.67
N LEU A 5 16.66 2.74 -13.45
CA LEU A 5 16.92 1.32 -13.64
C LEU A 5 16.07 0.55 -12.62
N VAL A 6 15.09 -0.24 -13.07
CA VAL A 6 14.31 -1.12 -12.18
C VAL A 6 14.97 -2.50 -12.22
N SER A 7 15.59 -2.82 -11.08
CA SER A 7 16.24 -4.08 -10.79
C SER A 7 15.22 -5.19 -10.59
N ILE A 8 15.58 -6.34 -11.12
CA ILE A 8 14.91 -7.65 -11.11
C ILE A 8 14.75 -8.18 -9.69
N CYS A 9 13.59 -8.76 -9.37
CA CYS A 9 13.51 -9.85 -8.40
C CYS A 9 12.41 -10.83 -8.78
N SER A 10 12.89 -12.01 -9.16
CA SER A 10 12.20 -13.23 -9.53
C SER A 10 11.31 -13.75 -8.41
N LEU A 11 10.08 -14.15 -8.72
CA LEU A 11 9.32 -15.06 -7.87
C LEU A 11 8.77 -16.20 -8.72
N PHE A 12 9.57 -17.26 -8.78
CA PHE A 12 9.13 -18.61 -9.12
C PHE A 12 8.16 -19.08 -8.03
N PHE A 13 6.93 -19.43 -8.42
CA PHE A 13 6.07 -20.26 -7.58
C PHE A 13 5.83 -21.59 -8.32
N LEU A 14 6.59 -22.60 -7.87
CA LEU A 14 6.31 -24.01 -8.09
C LEU A 14 5.05 -24.39 -7.30
N LEU A 15 4.06 -24.94 -7.99
CA LEU A 15 3.07 -25.81 -7.36
C LEU A 15 3.00 -27.11 -8.16
N GLY A 16 3.66 -28.13 -7.62
CA GLY A 16 3.43 -29.53 -7.96
C GLY A 16 2.48 -30.15 -6.95
N THR A 17 1.40 -30.76 -7.45
CA THR A 17 0.61 -31.86 -6.85
C THR A 17 -0.28 -32.40 -7.98
N GLY A 18 -0.43 -33.67 -8.29
CA GLY A 18 0.13 -34.90 -7.73
C GLY A 18 -0.11 -36.05 -8.72
N SER A 19 0.67 -37.11 -8.55
CA SER A 19 0.47 -38.38 -9.24
C SER A 19 -0.67 -39.16 -8.58
N LYS A 20 -1.58 -39.73 -9.38
CA LYS A 20 -2.18 -41.04 -9.11
C LYS A 20 -2.38 -41.79 -10.43
N ALA A 21 -1.64 -42.89 -10.56
CA ALA A 21 -1.86 -43.95 -11.52
C ALA A 21 -2.86 -44.96 -10.91
N VAL A 22 -3.88 -45.37 -11.67
CA VAL A 22 -4.67 -46.59 -11.45
C VAL A 22 -5.20 -47.06 -12.81
N GLY A 23 -4.95 -48.34 -13.13
CA GLY A 23 -5.93 -49.21 -13.77
C GLY A 23 -5.88 -49.30 -15.29
N ALA A 24 -5.43 -50.46 -15.75
CA ALA A 24 -5.45 -50.91 -17.13
C ALA A 24 -6.85 -51.35 -17.62
N ASP A 25 -6.92 -51.45 -18.94
CA ASP A 25 -7.69 -52.43 -19.72
C ASP A 25 -9.03 -51.98 -20.32
N GLY A 26 -9.22 -52.36 -21.58
CA GLY A 26 -10.47 -52.23 -22.32
C GLY A 26 -10.41 -51.24 -23.48
N GLY A 27 -9.97 -51.74 -24.64
CA GLY A 27 -10.03 -51.03 -25.91
C GLY A 27 -11.45 -50.58 -26.28
N LYS A 28 -11.49 -49.45 -26.99
CA LYS A 28 -12.50 -49.12 -27.99
C LYS A 28 -11.91 -48.02 -28.85
N ASP A 29 -11.43 -48.45 -30.00
CA ASP A 29 -11.03 -47.60 -31.11
C ASP A 29 -12.26 -46.85 -31.61
N ILE A 30 -12.61 -45.77 -30.92
CA ILE A 30 -13.47 -44.75 -31.50
C ILE A 30 -12.52 -43.82 -32.25
N VAL A 31 -12.32 -44.15 -33.52
CA VAL A 31 -11.74 -43.25 -34.52
C VAL A 31 -12.73 -42.08 -34.65
N ASP A 32 -12.60 -41.14 -33.73
CA ASP A 32 -13.27 -39.87 -33.79
C ASP A 32 -12.43 -38.98 -34.71
N LYS A 33 -12.78 -39.02 -36.00
CA LYS A 33 -12.42 -37.98 -36.97
C LYS A 33 -13.12 -36.68 -36.53
N ARG A 34 -12.69 -36.12 -35.39
CA ARG A 34 -12.89 -34.72 -35.06
C ARG A 34 -11.74 -33.98 -35.71
N ASP A 35 -12.08 -33.44 -36.87
CA ASP A 35 -11.26 -32.67 -37.78
C ASP A 35 -10.31 -31.73 -37.03
N ALA A 36 -9.08 -31.62 -37.53
CA ALA A 36 -8.06 -30.73 -36.99
C ALA A 36 -8.54 -29.26 -36.87
N GLN A 37 -9.59 -28.87 -37.61
CA GLN A 37 -10.27 -27.58 -37.50
C GLN A 37 -11.09 -27.37 -36.21
N GLY A 38 -11.63 -28.43 -35.58
CA GLY A 38 -12.44 -28.29 -34.36
C GLY A 38 -11.59 -27.90 -33.14
N ARG A 39 -10.37 -28.44 -33.05
CA ARG A 39 -9.43 -28.13 -31.96
C ARG A 39 -8.95 -26.68 -32.00
N THR A 40 -8.80 -26.09 -33.19
CA THR A 40 -8.36 -24.69 -33.34
C THR A 40 -9.46 -23.70 -32.97
N ALA A 41 -10.73 -24.02 -33.28
CA ALA A 41 -11.88 -23.18 -32.93
C ALA A 41 -12.12 -23.13 -31.41
N ASP A 42 -12.04 -24.29 -30.73
CA ASP A 42 -12.20 -24.37 -29.27
C ASP A 42 -11.05 -23.67 -28.52
N GLU A 43 -9.83 -23.80 -29.05
CA GLU A 43 -8.63 -23.12 -28.55
C GLU A 43 -8.73 -21.59 -28.74
N GLU A 44 -9.22 -21.13 -29.90
CA GLU A 44 -9.47 -19.70 -30.17
C GLU A 44 -10.56 -19.13 -29.27
N ALA A 45 -11.66 -19.87 -29.05
CA ALA A 45 -12.71 -19.49 -28.12
C ALA A 45 -12.17 -19.36 -26.68
N ARG A 46 -11.30 -20.28 -26.24
CA ARG A 46 -10.65 -20.22 -24.92
C ARG A 46 -9.71 -19.03 -24.79
N ARG A 47 -8.97 -18.69 -25.85
CA ARG A 47 -8.09 -17.52 -25.90
C ARG A 47 -8.89 -16.22 -25.87
N GLN A 48 -10.02 -16.15 -26.59
CA GLN A 48 -10.92 -15.00 -26.55
C GLN A 48 -11.55 -14.83 -25.17
N ALA A 49 -12.06 -15.90 -24.55
CA ALA A 49 -12.61 -15.84 -23.20
C ALA A 49 -11.58 -15.35 -22.16
N THR A 50 -10.33 -15.82 -22.27
CA THR A 50 -9.22 -15.38 -21.40
C THR A 50 -8.91 -13.90 -21.60
N ARG A 51 -8.87 -13.46 -22.86
CA ARG A 51 -8.59 -12.06 -23.22
C ARG A 51 -9.71 -11.11 -22.79
N GLU A 52 -10.97 -11.55 -22.84
CA GLU A 52 -12.11 -10.82 -22.31
C GLU A 52 -12.12 -10.77 -20.78
N ALA A 53 -11.75 -11.85 -20.11
CA ALA A 53 -11.60 -11.89 -18.67
C ALA A 53 -10.50 -10.92 -18.18
N ILE A 54 -9.35 -10.89 -18.86
CA ILE A 54 -8.27 -9.93 -18.58
C ILE A 54 -8.75 -8.49 -18.85
N ARG A 55 -9.41 -8.24 -19.99
CA ARG A 55 -9.95 -6.91 -20.32
C ARG A 55 -10.99 -6.44 -19.30
N ARG A 56 -11.82 -7.34 -18.79
CA ARG A 56 -12.81 -7.07 -17.73
C ARG A 56 -12.13 -6.78 -16.39
N ALA A 57 -11.08 -7.52 -16.03
CA ALA A 57 -10.31 -7.29 -14.81
C ALA A 57 -9.57 -5.94 -14.84
N VAL A 58 -8.97 -5.58 -15.98
CA VAL A 58 -8.28 -4.30 -16.17
C VAL A 58 -9.27 -3.13 -16.17
N ARG A 59 -10.45 -3.29 -16.79
CA ARG A 59 -11.50 -2.25 -16.82
C ARG A 59 -12.30 -2.15 -15.51
N GLY A 60 -12.42 -3.25 -14.78
CA GLY A 60 -13.12 -3.39 -13.51
C GLY A 60 -12.29 -3.02 -12.28
N GLY A 61 -11.02 -2.64 -12.46
CA GLY A 61 -10.18 -2.03 -11.44
C GLY A 61 -10.62 -0.59 -11.12
N GLN A 62 -11.89 -0.39 -10.81
CA GLN A 62 -12.31 0.81 -10.09
C GLN A 62 -11.76 0.67 -8.68
N VAL A 63 -10.52 1.13 -8.49
CA VAL A 63 -9.99 1.41 -7.17
C VAL A 63 -10.99 2.37 -6.56
N ALA A 64 -11.84 1.87 -5.65
CA ALA A 64 -12.77 2.71 -4.92
C ALA A 64 -11.95 3.90 -4.41
N PRO A 65 -12.37 5.15 -4.69
CA PRO A 65 -11.61 6.29 -4.23
C PRO A 65 -11.50 6.15 -2.72
N LYS A 66 -10.28 5.90 -2.25
CA LYS A 66 -9.97 5.83 -0.82
C LYS A 66 -10.44 7.16 -0.27
N THR A 67 -11.55 7.15 0.45
CA THR A 67 -12.10 8.34 1.11
C THR A 67 -11.03 8.85 2.05
N VAL A 68 -10.29 9.85 1.59
CA VAL A 68 -9.29 10.53 2.40
C VAL A 68 -10.10 11.34 3.39
N HIS A 69 -10.33 10.78 4.57
CA HIS A 69 -10.87 11.56 5.68
C HIS A 69 -9.95 12.77 5.87
N GLU A 70 -10.51 13.96 5.64
CA GLU A 70 -9.76 15.20 5.72
C GLU A 70 -9.31 15.40 7.16
N LYS A 71 -8.00 15.24 7.40
CA LYS A 71 -7.42 15.42 8.73
C LYS A 71 -7.64 16.87 9.14
N THR A 72 -8.51 17.09 10.11
CA THR A 72 -8.80 18.43 10.62
C THR A 72 -7.77 18.81 11.67
N TYR A 73 -7.15 19.97 11.49
CA TYR A 73 -6.14 20.48 12.40
C TYR A 73 -6.66 21.71 13.13
N GLN A 74 -6.51 21.70 14.45
CA GLN A 74 -6.84 22.82 15.32
C GLN A 74 -5.58 23.55 15.75
N SER A 75 -5.54 24.88 15.55
CA SER A 75 -4.49 25.73 16.12
C SER A 75 -4.68 25.85 17.63
N ILE A 76 -3.61 25.66 18.41
CA ILE A 76 -3.64 25.74 19.87
C ILE A 76 -2.45 26.55 20.41
N HIS A 77 -2.58 27.03 21.64
CA HIS A 77 -1.46 27.66 22.35
C HIS A 77 -0.55 26.60 22.99
N HIS A 78 0.76 26.87 23.11
CA HIS A 78 1.72 25.89 23.62
C HIS A 78 1.49 25.52 25.11
N GLU A 79 0.71 26.31 25.84
CA GLU A 79 0.36 26.04 27.24
C GLU A 79 -0.63 24.87 27.34
N GLN A 80 -1.47 24.69 26.32
CA GLN A 80 -2.49 23.65 26.26
C GLN A 80 -1.92 22.29 25.82
N LEU A 81 -0.64 22.23 25.40
CA LEU A 81 -0.02 21.00 24.87
C LEU A 81 -0.11 19.80 25.81
N GLY A 82 -0.16 20.02 27.12
CA GLY A 82 -0.24 18.94 28.09
C GLY A 82 -1.44 18.00 27.88
N GLN A 83 -2.58 18.54 27.42
CA GLN A 83 -3.79 17.74 27.20
C GLN A 83 -3.80 16.95 25.88
N TYR A 84 -2.81 17.17 25.02
CA TYR A 84 -2.71 16.56 23.69
C TYR A 84 -1.56 15.55 23.57
N ILE A 85 -1.07 15.03 24.71
CA ILE A 85 -0.05 13.97 24.69
C ILE A 85 -0.64 12.74 23.99
N GLY A 86 0.10 12.20 23.02
CA GLY A 86 -0.31 11.12 22.13
C GLY A 86 -0.97 11.59 20.83
N SER A 87 -1.36 12.86 20.72
CA SER A 87 -1.95 13.40 19.51
C SER A 87 -0.88 13.69 18.44
N TRP A 88 -1.29 13.63 17.17
CA TRP A 88 -0.47 14.08 16.06
C TRP A 88 -0.41 15.60 16.04
N VAL A 89 0.79 16.15 15.92
CA VAL A 89 1.05 17.59 15.95
C VAL A 89 1.81 18.02 14.70
N LYS A 90 1.52 19.24 14.26
CA LYS A 90 2.29 19.96 13.26
C LYS A 90 2.76 21.25 13.90
N LEU A 91 4.06 21.44 13.97
CA LEU A 91 4.65 22.63 14.54
C LEU A 91 5.63 23.27 13.56
N GLU A 92 5.73 24.59 13.70
CA GLU A 92 6.72 25.40 13.04
C GLU A 92 7.47 26.19 14.12
N THR A 93 8.78 26.28 13.95
CA THR A 93 9.64 27.08 14.82
C THR A 93 9.92 28.43 14.19
N TYR A 94 10.30 29.44 14.98
CA TYR A 94 10.72 30.76 14.47
C TYR A 94 11.91 30.68 13.50
N PHE A 95 12.67 29.60 13.54
CA PHE A 95 13.78 29.33 12.63
C PHE A 95 13.34 28.66 11.31
N GLY A 96 12.03 28.57 11.06
CA GLY A 96 11.47 27.97 9.84
C GLY A 96 11.50 26.44 9.79
N ARG A 97 11.95 25.77 10.85
CA ARG A 97 11.88 24.30 10.93
C ARG A 97 10.45 23.87 11.15
N LYS A 98 9.99 22.94 10.31
CA LYS A 98 8.69 22.27 10.43
C LYS A 98 8.91 20.87 10.96
N VAL A 99 8.13 20.47 11.97
CA VAL A 99 8.16 19.13 12.54
C VAL A 99 6.73 18.61 12.57
N GLU A 100 6.55 17.40 12.04
CA GLU A 100 5.27 16.69 12.09
C GLU A 100 5.49 15.35 12.78
N GLY A 101 4.66 15.03 13.77
CA GLY A 101 4.86 13.81 14.53
C GLY A 101 3.91 13.67 15.70
N THR A 102 4.21 12.73 16.59
CA THR A 102 3.38 12.45 17.76
C THR A 102 3.94 13.17 18.99
N LEU A 103 3.11 13.93 19.71
CA LEU A 103 3.53 14.55 20.96
C LEU A 103 3.70 13.48 22.05
N ARG A 104 4.93 13.18 22.46
CA ARG A 104 5.18 12.15 23.48
C ARG A 104 5.15 12.67 24.91
N ARG A 105 5.69 13.86 25.13
CA ARG A 105 5.92 14.38 26.48
C ARG A 105 6.04 15.88 26.49
N VAL A 106 5.56 16.49 27.57
CA VAL A 106 5.82 17.89 27.92
C VAL A 106 6.58 17.90 29.26
N LYS A 107 7.78 18.47 29.28
CA LYS A 107 8.62 18.63 30.47
C LYS A 107 8.99 20.09 30.64
N GLY A 108 8.24 20.80 31.50
CA GLY A 108 8.41 22.24 31.71
C GLY A 108 8.27 23.02 30.41
N ASN A 109 9.36 23.64 29.97
CA ASN A 109 9.42 24.45 28.75
C ASN A 109 9.86 23.66 27.49
N THR A 110 10.10 22.36 27.61
CA THR A 110 10.50 21.49 26.51
C THR A 110 9.41 20.49 26.20
N ILE A 111 9.10 20.30 24.91
CA ILE A 111 8.25 19.22 24.41
C ILE A 111 9.08 18.21 23.64
N TYR A 112 8.62 16.96 23.63
CA TYR A 112 9.24 15.87 22.89
C TYR A 112 8.27 15.38 21.84
N VAL A 113 8.65 15.47 20.58
CA VAL A 113 7.86 15.04 19.44
C VAL A 113 8.57 13.91 18.73
N ASP A 114 7.88 12.78 18.56
CA ASP A 114 8.36 11.65 17.79
C ASP A 114 7.98 11.87 16.32
N GLU A 115 8.97 12.26 15.51
CA GLU A 115 8.83 12.41 14.06
C GLU A 115 9.05 11.05 13.39
N HIS A 116 8.12 10.65 12.53
CA HIS A 116 8.24 9.43 11.76
C HIS A 116 9.01 9.70 10.47
N VAL A 117 10.25 9.20 10.39
CA VAL A 117 11.12 9.27 9.23
C VAL A 117 11.12 7.92 8.49
N ALA A 118 11.62 7.89 7.26
CA ALA A 118 11.56 6.68 6.42
C ALA A 118 12.18 5.41 7.03
N GLN A 119 13.12 5.55 7.98
CA GLN A 119 13.82 4.45 8.65
C GLN A 119 13.43 4.26 10.13
N GLY A 120 12.40 4.95 10.65
CA GLY A 120 11.99 4.80 12.04
C GLY A 120 11.38 6.06 12.65
N SER A 121 11.58 6.25 13.95
CA SER A 121 11.09 7.42 14.68
C SER A 121 12.24 8.10 15.42
N ALA A 122 12.31 9.42 15.33
CA ALA A 122 13.26 10.25 16.06
C ALA A 122 12.52 11.16 17.05
N SER A 123 12.97 11.18 18.30
CA SER A 123 12.38 12.03 19.33
C SER A 123 13.12 13.35 19.42
N TYR A 124 12.44 14.45 19.06
CA TYR A 124 13.01 15.78 19.03
C TYR A 124 12.60 16.62 20.24
N PRO A 125 13.56 17.09 21.05
CA PRO A 125 13.29 18.08 22.09
C PRO A 125 13.14 19.47 21.46
N ILE A 126 12.00 20.12 21.69
CA ILE A 126 11.67 21.44 21.16
C ILE A 126 11.30 22.35 22.32
N ASN A 127 11.91 23.53 22.39
CA ASN A 127 11.58 24.53 23.40
C ASN A 127 10.30 25.29 22.98
N LYS A 128 9.31 25.43 23.88
CA LYS A 128 8.03 26.10 23.59
C LYS A 128 8.22 27.55 23.16
N THR A 129 9.23 28.25 23.66
CA THR A 129 9.53 29.63 23.28
C THR A 129 10.02 29.77 21.84
N LYS A 130 10.40 28.65 21.21
CA LYS A 130 10.86 28.63 19.82
C LYS A 130 9.73 28.30 18.84
N ILE A 131 8.52 28.00 19.32
CA ILE A 131 7.38 27.59 18.50
C ILE A 131 6.66 28.85 17.99
N SER A 132 6.62 29.02 16.67
CA SER A 132 5.90 30.10 16.00
C SER A 132 4.48 29.69 15.59
N GLY A 133 4.27 28.40 15.33
CA GLY A 133 2.97 27.85 14.95
C GLY A 133 2.79 26.44 15.46
N LEU A 134 1.59 26.12 15.92
CA LEU A 134 1.27 24.81 16.47
C LEU A 134 -0.16 24.43 16.13
N LYS A 135 -0.31 23.22 15.60
CA LYS A 135 -1.58 22.60 15.27
C LYS A 135 -1.61 21.17 15.76
N VAL A 136 -2.77 20.75 16.25
CA VAL A 136 -3.02 19.37 16.70
C VAL A 136 -4.13 18.76 15.87
N LEU A 137 -4.01 17.47 15.58
CA LEU A 137 -5.06 16.69 14.94
C LEU A 137 -6.27 16.56 15.88
N LYS A 138 -7.44 16.97 15.38
CA LYS A 138 -8.72 16.87 16.09
C LYS A 138 -9.41 15.54 15.80
#